data_AF-A0A1M5PIU7-F1
#
_entry.id   AF-A0A1M5PIU7-F1
#
_cell.length_a   1.000
_cell.length_b   1.000
_cell.length_c   1.000
_cell.angle_alpha   90.00
_cell.angle_beta   90.00
_cell.angle_gamma   90.00
#
_symmetry.space_group_name_H-M   'P 1'
#
loop_
_entity.id
_entity.type
_entity.pdbx_description
1 polymer ?
#
loop_
_entity_poly.entity_id
_entity_poly.type
_entity_poly.pdbx_seq_one_letter_code
_entity_poly.pdbx_strand_id
1 'polypeptide(L)'
;MNNHLRIGKIATLHVMLDEEERTYFSSAFETVQVCEGKVGSMELQKVISSVETAVKRSGMIEGKLYRETHALYHAILEALEGVTRGQWALGEMMRTVGLRFAVVRGKPYELEQEGEWIAVAFYGTIGAPIKGLEHEAIGLGINHI
;
A
#
# COMPACT_ATOMS: atom_id res chain seq x y z
N MET A 1 -11.95 20.10 -12.91
CA MET A 1 -10.87 19.12 -12.69
C MET A 1 -11.22 17.90 -13.51
N ASN A 2 -10.38 17.45 -14.44
CA ASN A 2 -10.63 16.20 -15.15
C ASN A 2 -10.79 15.06 -14.14
N ASN A 3 -11.83 14.25 -14.33
CA ASN A 3 -12.25 13.18 -13.43
C ASN A 3 -11.37 11.93 -13.63
N HIS A 4 -10.06 12.11 -13.53
CA HIS A 4 -9.07 11.05 -13.72
C HIS A 4 -9.06 10.11 -12.54
N LEU A 5 -8.90 8.83 -12.81
CA LEU A 5 -8.80 7.80 -11.81
C LEU A 5 -7.52 8.02 -10.99
N ARG A 6 -7.67 8.49 -9.75
CA ARG A 6 -6.53 8.79 -8.86
C ARG A 6 -6.22 7.58 -7.98
N ILE A 7 -5.53 6.58 -8.54
CA ILE A 7 -5.25 5.31 -7.83
C ILE A 7 -4.54 5.51 -6.48
N GLY A 8 -3.64 6.49 -6.36
CA GLY A 8 -2.97 6.82 -5.10
C GLY A 8 -3.94 7.35 -4.05
N LYS A 9 -4.81 8.30 -4.43
CA LYS A 9 -5.88 8.80 -3.56
C LYS A 9 -6.82 7.67 -3.12
N ILE A 10 -7.17 6.77 -4.05
CA ILE A 10 -8.03 5.62 -3.78
C ILE A 10 -7.36 4.69 -2.77
N ALA A 11 -6.10 4.31 -2.97
CA ALA A 11 -5.35 3.46 -2.04
C ALA A 11 -5.27 4.10 -0.64
N THR A 12 -4.96 5.39 -0.57
CA THR A 12 -4.88 6.14 0.69
C THR A 12 -6.24 6.19 1.42
N LEU A 13 -7.32 6.54 0.72
CA LEU A 13 -8.65 6.54 1.32
C LEU A 13 -9.03 5.12 1.79
N HIS A 14 -8.77 4.11 0.97
CA HIS A 14 -9.12 2.73 1.31
C HIS A 14 -8.40 2.25 2.59
N VAL A 15 -7.12 2.62 2.79
CA VAL A 15 -6.37 2.20 3.96
C VAL A 15 -6.73 2.98 5.23
N MET A 16 -7.13 4.25 5.10
CA MET A 16 -7.48 5.14 6.22
C MET A 16 -8.91 4.94 6.72
N LEU A 17 -9.84 4.69 5.80
CA LEU A 17 -11.26 4.62 6.12
C LEU A 17 -11.66 3.26 6.68
N ASP A 18 -12.59 3.27 7.64
CA ASP A 18 -13.24 2.09 8.15
C ASP A 18 -14.36 1.61 7.22
N GLU A 19 -14.89 0.40 7.45
CA GLU A 19 -15.85 -0.24 6.54
C GLU A 19 -17.10 0.60 6.30
N GLU A 20 -17.64 1.23 7.35
CA GLU A 20 -18.79 2.14 7.23
C GLU A 20 -18.45 3.38 6.40
N GLU A 21 -17.28 3.97 6.61
CA GLU A 21 -16.84 5.17 5.90
C GLU A 21 -16.55 4.91 4.42
N ARG A 22 -16.11 3.69 4.08
CA ARG A 22 -15.88 3.28 2.69
C ARG A 22 -17.15 3.28 1.85
N THR A 23 -18.32 3.09 2.46
CA THR A 23 -19.59 3.09 1.73
C THR A 23 -19.86 4.43 1.03
N TYR A 24 -19.38 5.54 1.59
CA TYR A 24 -19.47 6.87 0.97
C TYR A 24 -18.61 7.04 -0.28
N PHE A 25 -17.68 6.11 -0.54
CA PHE A 25 -16.73 6.15 -1.65
C PHE A 25 -16.80 4.90 -2.54
N SER A 26 -17.84 4.06 -2.40
CA SER A 26 -17.97 2.78 -3.11
C SER A 26 -17.78 2.89 -4.62
N SER A 27 -18.36 3.91 -5.25
CA SER A 27 -18.25 4.16 -6.69
C SER A 27 -16.81 4.38 -7.17
N ALA A 28 -15.92 4.89 -6.30
CA ALA A 28 -14.51 5.06 -6.65
C ALA A 28 -13.75 3.73 -6.61
N PHE A 29 -14.15 2.80 -5.75
CA PHE A 29 -13.48 1.51 -5.55
C PHE A 29 -13.87 0.47 -6.61
N GLU A 30 -15.09 0.54 -7.16
CA GLU A 30 -15.57 -0.40 -8.18
C GLU A 30 -14.82 -0.33 -9.52
N THR A 31 -14.11 0.77 -9.77
CA THR A 31 -13.40 1.01 -11.04
C THR A 31 -11.98 0.45 -11.08
N VAL A 32 -11.50 -0.12 -9.97
CA VAL A 32 -10.13 -0.59 -9.79
C VAL A 32 -10.08 -1.94 -9.11
N GLN A 33 -8.98 -2.66 -9.28
CA GLN A 33 -8.70 -3.81 -8.44
C GLN A 33 -8.11 -3.34 -7.11
N VAL A 34 -8.65 -3.84 -6.00
CA VAL A 34 -8.16 -3.52 -4.65
C VAL A 34 -7.82 -4.81 -3.90
N CYS A 35 -6.67 -4.81 -3.24
CA CYS A 35 -6.25 -5.85 -2.30
C CYS A 35 -5.86 -5.18 -0.98
N GLU A 36 -6.34 -5.68 0.14
CA GLU A 36 -6.04 -5.10 1.44
C GLU A 36 -5.59 -6.14 2.46
N GLY A 37 -4.95 -5.65 3.52
CA GLY A 37 -4.54 -6.50 4.62
C GLY A 37 -4.00 -5.70 5.80
N LYS A 38 -3.50 -6.43 6.80
CA LYS A 38 -2.91 -5.89 8.01
C LYS A 38 -1.62 -6.64 8.32
N VAL A 39 -0.61 -5.94 8.84
CA VAL A 39 0.67 -6.53 9.24
C VAL A 39 1.25 -5.75 10.41
N GLY A 40 1.71 -6.48 11.43
CA GLY A 40 2.48 -5.92 12.54
C GLY A 40 3.86 -6.56 12.57
N SER A 41 4.92 -5.76 12.64
CA SER A 41 6.28 -6.30 12.68
C SER A 41 7.34 -5.33 13.17
N MET A 42 8.44 -5.91 13.65
CA MET A 42 9.72 -5.23 13.84
C MET A 42 10.69 -5.49 12.68
N GLU A 43 10.30 -6.26 11.67
CA GLU A 43 11.14 -6.58 10.51
C GLU A 43 10.47 -6.09 9.23
N LEU A 44 11.13 -5.20 8.48
CA LEU A 44 10.58 -4.68 7.22
C LEU A 44 10.29 -5.79 6.20
N GLN A 45 11.13 -6.83 6.17
CA GLN A 45 10.93 -7.98 5.27
C GLN A 45 9.59 -8.69 5.50
N LYS A 46 9.10 -8.74 6.75
CA LYS A 46 7.77 -9.31 7.05
C LYS A 46 6.64 -8.42 6.54
N VAL A 47 6.82 -7.10 6.55
CA VAL A 47 5.86 -6.16 5.96
C VAL A 47 5.81 -6.35 4.44
N ILE A 48 6.97 -6.36 3.78
CA ILE A 48 7.09 -6.55 2.32
C ILE A 48 6.46 -7.88 1.90
N SER A 49 6.88 -8.99 2.51
CA SER A 49 6.38 -10.33 2.19
C SER A 49 4.88 -10.49 2.46
N SER A 50 4.32 -9.80 3.47
CA SER A 50 2.88 -9.82 3.74
C SER A 50 2.09 -9.18 2.61
N VAL A 51 2.55 -8.04 2.09
CA VAL A 51 1.90 -7.38 0.94
C VAL A 51 2.04 -8.25 -0.31
N GLU A 52 3.23 -8.72 -0.64
CA GLU A 52 3.44 -9.58 -1.80
C GLU A 52 2.55 -10.83 -1.77
N THR A 53 2.47 -11.48 -0.60
CA THR A 53 1.65 -12.69 -0.43
C THR A 53 0.18 -12.38 -0.65
N ALA A 54 -0.32 -11.27 -0.11
CA ALA A 54 -1.72 -10.86 -0.28
C ALA A 54 -2.06 -10.59 -1.76
N VAL A 55 -1.24 -9.80 -2.44
CA VAL A 55 -1.45 -9.43 -3.86
C VAL A 55 -1.32 -10.64 -4.79
N LYS A 56 -0.35 -11.52 -4.55
CA LYS A 56 -0.19 -12.77 -5.31
C LYS A 56 -1.38 -13.72 -5.08
N ARG A 57 -1.88 -13.84 -3.85
CA ARG A 57 -3.05 -14.67 -3.52
C ARG A 57 -4.35 -14.12 -4.08
N SER A 58 -4.48 -12.80 -4.22
CA SER A 58 -5.67 -12.18 -4.82
C SER A 58 -5.69 -12.28 -6.34
N GLY A 59 -4.60 -12.73 -6.98
CA GLY A 59 -4.46 -12.76 -8.43
C GLY A 59 -4.33 -11.38 -9.08
N MET A 60 -4.06 -10.33 -8.29
CA MET A 60 -3.88 -8.97 -8.79
C MET A 60 -2.58 -8.82 -9.60
N ILE A 61 -1.58 -9.66 -9.32
CA ILE A 61 -0.37 -9.79 -10.14
C ILE A 61 -0.10 -11.25 -10.50
N GLU A 62 0.58 -11.46 -11.62
CA GLU A 62 1.12 -12.76 -12.00
C GLU A 62 2.46 -13.01 -11.29
N GLY A 63 2.44 -13.83 -10.23
CA GLY A 63 3.63 -14.07 -9.39
C GLY A 63 4.82 -14.74 -10.09
N LYS A 64 4.64 -15.31 -11.29
CA LYS A 64 5.74 -15.84 -12.12
C LYS A 64 6.37 -14.77 -13.02
N LEU A 65 5.66 -13.67 -13.26
CA LEU A 65 6.13 -12.57 -14.08
C LEU A 65 6.96 -11.61 -13.22
N TYR A 66 8.28 -11.63 -13.43
CA TYR A 66 9.21 -10.80 -12.66
C TYR A 66 8.89 -9.30 -12.75
N ARG A 67 8.44 -8.84 -13.93
CA ARG A 67 8.10 -7.42 -14.17
C ARG A 67 7.07 -6.90 -13.17
N GLU A 68 5.98 -7.64 -12.95
CA GLU A 68 4.92 -7.21 -12.03
C GLU A 68 5.35 -7.30 -10.56
N THR A 69 6.12 -8.33 -10.23
CA THR A 69 6.70 -8.47 -8.88
C THR A 69 7.69 -7.34 -8.59
N HIS A 70 8.52 -6.96 -9.55
CA HIS A 70 9.46 -5.85 -9.45
C HIS A 70 8.74 -4.51 -9.30
N ALA A 71 7.70 -4.26 -10.11
CA ALA A 71 6.88 -3.06 -10.00
C ALA A 71 6.26 -2.92 -8.61
N LEU A 72 5.62 -3.99 -8.12
CA LEU A 72 5.03 -4.04 -6.78
C LEU A 72 6.08 -3.83 -5.69
N TYR A 73 7.23 -4.50 -5.79
CA TYR A 73 8.30 -4.39 -4.81
C TYR A 73 8.76 -2.94 -4.63
N HIS A 74 9.03 -2.23 -5.72
CA HIS A 74 9.43 -0.82 -5.65
C HIS A 74 8.32 0.09 -5.14
N ALA A 75 7.06 -0.15 -5.49
CA ALA A 75 5.94 0.59 -4.91
C ALA A 75 5.82 0.35 -3.39
N ILE A 76 6.08 -0.87 -2.89
CA ILE A 76 6.13 -1.15 -1.45
C ILE A 76 7.25 -0.37 -0.78
N LEU A 77 8.44 -0.35 -1.39
CA LEU A 77 9.62 0.33 -0.84
C LEU A 77 9.40 1.84 -0.70
N GLU A 78 8.86 2.50 -1.73
CA GLU A 78 8.50 3.92 -1.66
C GLU A 78 7.46 4.19 -0.56
N ALA A 79 6.44 3.33 -0.46
CA ALA A 79 5.45 3.47 0.60
C ALA A 79 6.08 3.29 2.00
N LEU A 80 7.04 2.39 2.16
CA LEU A 80 7.77 2.20 3.42
C LEU A 80 8.67 3.38 3.77
N GLU A 81 9.17 4.13 2.79
CA GLU A 81 9.91 5.37 3.03
C GLU A 81 9.03 6.40 3.73
N GLY A 82 7.76 6.53 3.33
CA GLY A 82 6.79 7.38 4.00
C GLY A 82 6.52 6.98 5.45
N VAL A 83 6.46 5.67 5.73
CA VAL A 83 6.26 5.15 7.10
C VAL A 83 7.50 5.38 7.97
N THR A 84 8.69 5.10 7.41
CA THR A 84 9.96 5.09 8.17
C THR A 84 10.64 6.45 8.27
N ARG A 85 10.33 7.37 7.34
CA ARG A 85 10.75 8.79 7.28
C ARG A 85 12.26 8.97 7.33
N GLY A 86 12.97 8.25 6.47
CA GLY A 86 14.43 8.30 6.36
C GLY A 86 15.02 6.89 6.33
N GLN A 87 15.41 6.35 7.49
CA GLN A 87 16.09 5.07 7.54
C GLN A 87 15.13 3.88 7.48
N TRP A 88 15.39 2.95 6.55
CA TRP A 88 14.65 1.69 6.42
C TRP A 88 15.09 0.67 7.47
N ALA A 89 14.70 0.91 8.71
CA ALA A 89 14.99 0.04 9.84
C ALA A 89 13.82 0.05 10.81
N LEU A 90 13.54 -1.06 11.50
CA LEU A 90 12.47 -1.11 12.49
C LEU A 90 13.03 -1.62 13.81
N GLY A 91 13.20 -2.93 13.96
CA GLY A 91 13.74 -3.54 15.18
C GLY A 91 15.15 -3.05 15.50
N GLU A 92 15.96 -2.75 14.49
CA GLU A 92 17.31 -2.20 14.65
C GLU A 92 17.29 -0.80 15.28
N MET A 93 16.17 -0.08 15.17
CA MET A 93 15.94 1.25 15.75
C MET A 93 15.01 1.19 16.97
N MET A 94 14.81 0.01 17.55
CA MET A 94 13.91 -0.21 18.70
C MET A 94 12.48 0.29 18.45
N ARG A 95 11.97 0.09 17.23
CA ARG A 95 10.59 0.43 16.86
C ARG A 95 9.85 -0.75 16.21
N THR A 96 8.54 -0.76 16.39
CA THR A 96 7.61 -1.70 15.76
C THR A 96 6.57 -0.92 14.97
N VAL A 97 5.96 -1.56 13.97
CA VAL A 97 4.81 -1.02 13.24
C VAL A 97 3.59 -1.91 13.37
N GLY A 98 2.42 -1.31 13.32
CA GLY A 98 1.12 -1.98 13.12
C GLY A 98 0.39 -1.29 11.98
N LEU A 99 0.40 -1.88 10.79
CA LEU A 99 -0.05 -1.24 9.56
C LEU A 99 -1.24 -1.97 8.96
N ARG A 100 -2.23 -1.22 8.50
CA ARG A 100 -3.11 -1.61 7.40
C ARG A 100 -2.40 -1.28 6.09
N PHE A 101 -2.68 -2.06 5.05
CA PHE A 101 -2.25 -1.73 3.70
C PHE A 101 -3.38 -1.91 2.70
N ALA A 102 -3.33 -1.11 1.63
CA ALA A 102 -4.17 -1.26 0.46
C ALA A 102 -3.29 -1.17 -0.79
N VAL A 103 -3.51 -2.08 -1.73
CA VAL A 103 -2.88 -2.13 -3.04
C VAL A 103 -3.96 -1.94 -4.09
N VAL A 104 -3.73 -1.02 -5.01
CA VAL A 104 -4.67 -0.65 -6.07
C VAL A 104 -3.99 -0.76 -7.41
N ARG A 105 -4.56 -1.54 -8.34
CA ARG A 105 -4.11 -1.65 -9.74
C ARG A 105 -5.18 -1.07 -10.67
N GLY A 106 -4.76 -0.25 -11.63
CA GLY A 106 -5.67 0.36 -12.61
C GLY A 106 -4.96 1.22 -13.66
N LYS A 107 -5.73 1.90 -14.50
CA LYS A 107 -5.23 2.79 -15.57
C LYS A 107 -5.54 4.26 -15.23
N PRO A 108 -4.65 4.98 -14.53
CA PRO A 108 -4.94 6.31 -14.02
C PRO A 108 -4.91 7.43 -15.07
N TYR A 109 -4.42 7.15 -16.28
CA TYR A 109 -4.23 8.14 -17.35
C TYR A 109 -5.25 7.99 -18.48
N GLU A 110 -5.50 9.07 -19.23
CA GLU A 110 -6.40 9.08 -20.40
C GLU A 110 -5.85 8.24 -21.56
N LEU A 111 -4.53 8.32 -21.77
CA LEU A 111 -3.86 7.61 -22.85
C LEU A 111 -3.73 6.13 -22.49
N GLU A 112 -4.42 5.26 -23.23
CA GLU A 112 -4.35 3.81 -23.00
C GLU A 112 -2.93 3.24 -23.10
N GLN A 113 -2.03 3.94 -23.82
CA GLN A 113 -0.63 3.58 -23.98
C GLN A 113 0.18 3.69 -22.69
N GLU A 114 -0.26 4.48 -21.71
CA GLU A 114 0.35 4.56 -20.37
C GLU A 114 0.18 3.25 -19.58
N GLY A 115 -0.71 2.37 -20.03
CA GLY A 115 -0.89 1.05 -19.46
C GLY A 115 -1.43 1.08 -18.04
N GLU A 116 -1.07 0.05 -17.28
CA GLU A 116 -1.51 -0.13 -15.90
C GLU A 116 -0.46 0.37 -14.92
N TRP A 117 -0.97 0.81 -13.77
CA TRP A 117 -0.19 1.32 -12.67
C TRP A 117 -0.67 0.66 -11.38
N ILE A 118 0.24 0.59 -10.42
CA ILE A 118 -0.01 0.04 -9.09
C ILE A 118 0.32 1.08 -8.03
N ALA A 119 -0.56 1.22 -7.05
CA ALA A 119 -0.36 2.06 -5.88
C ALA A 119 -0.41 1.20 -4.61
N VAL A 120 0.55 1.38 -3.72
CA VAL A 120 0.61 0.73 -2.41
C VAL A 120 0.54 1.80 -1.34
N ALA A 121 -0.47 1.73 -0.48
CA ALA A 121 -0.64 2.63 0.66
C ALA A 121 -0.54 1.86 1.97
N PHE A 122 0.18 2.42 2.94
CA PHE A 122 0.22 1.98 4.33
C PHE A 122 -0.37 3.05 5.23
N TYR A 123 -1.12 2.63 6.25
CA TYR A 123 -1.55 3.50 7.34
C TYR A 123 -1.67 2.70 8.63
N GLY A 124 -1.24 3.29 9.73
CA GLY A 124 -1.32 2.67 11.05
C GLY A 124 -0.37 3.34 12.02
N THR A 125 0.22 2.56 12.93
CA THR A 125 1.09 3.10 13.98
C THR A 125 2.54 2.66 13.83
N ILE A 126 3.44 3.53 14.29
CA ILE A 126 4.87 3.26 14.51
C ILE A 126 5.23 3.76 15.90
N GLY A 127 6.03 2.99 16.64
CA GLY A 127 6.35 3.34 18.02
C GLY A 127 7.37 2.43 18.67
N ALA A 128 7.64 2.70 19.94
CA ALA A 128 8.43 1.78 20.76
C ALA A 128 7.71 0.42 20.86
N PRO A 129 8.41 -0.69 21.16
CA PRO A 129 7.80 -2.01 21.38
C PRO A 129 7.04 -2.10 22.72
N ILE A 130 6.25 -1.06 23.02
CA ILE A 130 5.45 -0.87 24.23
C ILE A 130 4.11 -0.29 23.78
N LYS A 131 3.02 -1.00 24.08
CA LYS A 131 1.66 -0.60 23.70
C LYS A 131 1.35 0.80 24.24
N GLY A 132 0.84 1.69 23.39
CA GLY A 132 0.50 3.06 23.75
C GLY A 132 1.66 4.07 23.66
N LEU A 133 2.89 3.62 23.38
CA LEU A 133 4.02 4.50 23.04
C LEU A 133 4.24 4.51 21.52
N GLU A 134 3.17 4.86 20.81
CA GLU A 134 3.10 4.83 19.35
C GLU A 134 2.33 6.04 18.83
N HIS A 135 2.63 6.43 17.60
CA HIS A 135 1.92 7.49 16.89
C HIS A 135 1.63 7.03 15.46
N GLU A 136 0.78 7.77 14.74
CA GLU A 136 0.38 7.41 13.38
C GLU A 136 1.53 7.57 12.37
N ALA A 137 1.50 6.75 11.32
CA ALA A 137 2.37 6.85 10.17
C ALA A 137 1.61 6.44 8.90
N ILE A 138 1.99 7.05 7.78
CA ILE A 138 1.40 6.83 6.47
C ILE A 138 2.49 6.78 5.42
N GLY A 139 2.27 6.00 4.36
CA GLY A 139 3.14 6.02 3.20
C GLY A 139 2.39 5.59 1.95
N LEU A 140 2.86 6.08 0.80
CA LEU A 140 2.30 5.81 -0.51
C LEU A 140 3.44 5.65 -1.51
N GLY A 141 3.42 4.56 -2.27
CA GLY A 141 4.31 4.33 -3.40
C GLY A 141 3.52 3.99 -4.64
N ILE A 142 3.99 4.44 -5.81
CA ILE A 142 3.25 4.31 -7.07
C ILE A 142 4.24 3.92 -8.16
N ASN A 143 3.91 2.88 -8.94
CA ASN A 143 4.75 2.45 -10.04
C ASN A 143 3.94 1.99 -11.25
N HIS A 144 4.55 2.00 -12.42
CA HIS A 144 3.99 1.39 -13.63
C HIS A 144 4.13 -0.14 -13.53
N ILE A 145 3.15 -0.90 -14.05
CA ILE A 145 3.10 -2.37 -13.90
C ILE A 145 2.77 -3.13 -15.18
#